data_AF-A0A2V1CHS1-F1
#
_entry.id   AF-A0A2V1CHS1-F1
#
_cell.length_a   1.000
_cell.length_b   1.000
_cell.length_c   1.000
_cell.angle_alpha   90.00
_cell.angle_beta   90.00
_cell.angle_gamma   90.00
#
_symmetry.space_group_name_H-M   'P 1'
#
loop_
_entity.id
_entity.type
_entity.pdbx_description
1 polymer ?
#
loop_
_entity_poly.entity_id
_entity_poly.type
_entity_poly.pdbx_seq_one_letter_code
_entity_poly.pdbx_strand_id
1 'polypeptide(L)'
;MLVSSRHMALACTVFKAMLRHEGFKEGHTLSAEGSVQVPLPDDDPRAMQILLDAIQGRNKRVPRKVSLRTLASIAVLADKYQMVEALESFSDLIFRWMEIAWVFGKAEEFKAMTCLVERGGYSDLDNEVVRTFSVPSIIIDTIMKCREDALYECYTLISHTIHRYQNRPEVFCPQTDDKKLRTARDSMLLGSLLKSTSIDRLYSAPKMPYGRISFDDLAPILNGLSVQALC
;
A
#
# COMPACT_ATOMS: atom_id res chain seq x y z
N MET A 1 22.51 -14.96 8.36
CA MET A 1 21.09 -14.80 8.71
C MET A 1 20.27 -15.75 7.83
N LEU A 2 19.24 -16.43 8.36
CA LEU A 2 18.38 -17.30 7.56
C LEU A 2 17.12 -16.56 7.09
N VAL A 3 16.85 -16.62 5.79
CA VAL A 3 15.74 -15.95 5.11
C VAL A 3 15.05 -16.90 4.14
N SER A 4 13.74 -16.74 3.96
CA SER A 4 12.96 -17.54 3.00
C SER A 4 13.29 -17.12 1.57
N SER A 5 13.71 -18.07 0.72
CA SER A 5 13.98 -17.84 -0.71
C SER A 5 12.74 -17.34 -1.46
N ARG A 6 11.53 -17.77 -1.06
CA ARG A 6 10.26 -17.29 -1.64
C ARG A 6 10.01 -15.81 -1.35
N HIS A 7 10.15 -15.38 -0.10
CA HIS A 7 10.00 -13.96 0.26
C HIS A 7 11.07 -13.11 -0.43
N MET A 8 12.31 -13.61 -0.49
CA MET A 8 13.40 -12.92 -1.19
C MET A 8 13.13 -12.76 -2.69
N ALA A 9 12.68 -13.81 -3.37
CA ALA A 9 12.35 -13.75 -4.79
C ALA A 9 11.10 -12.93 -5.10
N LEU A 10 10.21 -12.73 -4.12
CA LEU A 10 9.03 -11.87 -4.27
C LEU A 10 9.40 -10.39 -4.13
N ALA A 11 10.23 -10.06 -3.15
CA ALA A 11 10.56 -8.68 -2.80
C ALA A 11 11.80 -8.09 -3.52
N CYS A 12 12.61 -8.94 -4.17
CA CYS A 12 13.86 -8.52 -4.80
C CYS A 12 14.06 -9.17 -6.15
N THR A 13 14.09 -8.35 -7.20
CA THR A 13 14.29 -8.80 -8.59
C THR A 13 15.64 -9.46 -8.79
N VAL A 14 16.70 -8.96 -8.14
CA VAL A 14 18.06 -9.51 -8.25
C VAL A 14 18.13 -10.92 -7.63
N PHE A 15 17.61 -11.10 -6.41
CA PHE A 15 17.53 -12.42 -5.78
C PHE A 15 16.56 -13.36 -6.49
N LYS A 16 15.48 -12.83 -7.08
CA LYS A 16 14.58 -13.62 -7.94
C LYS A 16 15.32 -14.20 -9.14
N ALA A 17 16.18 -13.42 -9.79
CA ALA A 17 17.00 -13.89 -10.90
C ALA A 17 18.07 -14.89 -10.43
N MET A 18 18.75 -14.59 -9.32
CA MET A 18 19.83 -15.41 -8.76
C MET A 18 19.34 -16.78 -8.24
N LEU A 19 18.18 -16.82 -7.59
CA LEU A 19 17.64 -18.01 -6.95
C LEU A 19 16.72 -18.83 -7.87
N ARG A 20 16.55 -18.40 -9.14
CA ARG A 20 15.88 -19.21 -10.15
C ARG A 20 16.72 -20.43 -10.49
N HIS A 21 16.02 -21.55 -10.72
CA HIS A 21 16.64 -22.84 -11.04
C HIS A 21 17.63 -22.78 -12.21
N GLU A 22 17.33 -21.92 -13.20
CA GLU A 22 18.10 -21.79 -14.42
C GLU A 22 18.76 -20.40 -14.45
N GLY A 23 20.10 -20.36 -14.39
CA GLY A 23 20.87 -19.13 -14.58
C GLY A 23 22.13 -19.03 -13.71
N PHE A 24 22.05 -19.43 -12.43
CA PHE A 24 23.14 -19.22 -11.47
C PHE A 24 23.40 -20.46 -10.60
N LYS A 25 24.63 -20.57 -10.08
CA LYS A 25 25.04 -21.66 -9.20
C LYS A 25 24.15 -21.73 -7.96
N GLU A 26 23.78 -20.57 -7.43
CA GLU A 26 22.97 -20.41 -6.24
C GLU A 26 21.58 -21.06 -6.39
N GLY A 27 20.94 -20.88 -7.54
CA GLY A 27 19.64 -21.50 -7.85
C GLY A 27 19.72 -23.02 -8.00
N HIS A 28 20.81 -23.54 -8.58
CA HIS A 28 21.05 -24.99 -8.67
C HIS A 28 21.25 -25.60 -7.29
N THR A 29 22.10 -25.00 -6.46
CA THR A 29 22.33 -25.45 -5.09
C THR A 29 21.04 -25.40 -4.27
N LEU A 30 20.26 -24.32 -4.38
CA LEU A 30 18.98 -24.20 -3.68
C LEU A 30 17.98 -25.31 -4.09
N SER A 31 17.96 -25.71 -5.36
CA SER A 31 17.11 -26.80 -5.87
C SER A 31 17.56 -28.18 -5.36
N ALA A 32 18.87 -28.44 -5.37
CA ALA A 32 19.43 -29.74 -5.01
C ALA A 32 19.47 -29.97 -3.49
N GLU A 33 19.82 -28.94 -2.71
CA GLU A 33 20.10 -29.06 -1.27
C GLU A 33 19.00 -28.45 -0.40
N GLY A 34 18.03 -27.75 -0.98
CA GLY A 34 16.94 -27.07 -0.27
C GLY A 34 17.36 -25.78 0.45
N SER A 35 18.65 -25.44 0.46
CA SER A 35 19.20 -24.19 1.00
C SER A 35 20.46 -23.78 0.25
N VAL A 36 20.84 -22.50 0.33
CA VAL A 36 22.05 -21.97 -0.29
C VAL A 36 22.63 -20.84 0.55
N GLN A 37 23.96 -20.74 0.60
CA GLN A 37 24.65 -19.59 1.17
C GLN A 37 25.09 -18.63 0.06
N VAL A 38 24.66 -17.37 0.16
CA VAL A 38 25.02 -16.32 -0.79
C VAL A 38 25.96 -15.33 -0.08
N PRO A 39 27.24 -15.23 -0.48
CA PRO A 39 28.16 -14.24 0.07
C PRO A 39 27.86 -12.85 -0.47
N LEU A 40 27.88 -11.84 0.41
CA LEU A 40 27.60 -10.43 0.09
C LEU A 40 28.72 -9.54 0.65
N PRO A 41 29.96 -9.66 0.13
CA PRO A 41 31.13 -9.02 0.73
C PRO A 41 31.13 -7.48 0.63
N ASP A 42 30.44 -6.92 -0.36
CA ASP A 42 30.44 -5.48 -0.65
C ASP A 42 29.33 -4.71 0.07
N ASP A 43 28.43 -5.43 0.75
CA ASP A 43 27.22 -4.84 1.33
C ASP A 43 27.40 -4.57 2.83
N ASP A 44 26.89 -3.42 3.28
CA ASP A 44 26.89 -3.11 4.71
C ASP A 44 26.03 -4.14 5.46
N PRO A 45 26.61 -4.92 6.39
CA PRO A 45 25.91 -6.07 6.98
C PRO A 45 24.72 -5.64 7.84
N ARG A 46 24.80 -4.45 8.45
CA ARG A 46 23.72 -3.92 9.29
C ARG A 46 22.55 -3.43 8.44
N ALA A 47 22.82 -2.70 7.37
CA ALA A 47 21.79 -2.23 6.43
C ALA A 47 21.11 -3.41 5.73
N MET A 48 21.89 -4.41 5.29
CA MET A 48 21.35 -5.62 4.68
C MET A 48 20.48 -6.40 5.65
N GLN A 49 20.90 -6.54 6.92
CA GLN A 49 20.07 -7.19 7.94
C GLN A 49 18.71 -6.48 8.13
N ILE A 50 18.70 -5.15 8.17
CA ILE A 50 17.47 -4.36 8.33
C ILE A 50 16.52 -4.59 7.15
N LEU A 51 17.03 -4.56 5.92
CA LEU A 51 16.26 -4.85 4.70
C LEU A 51 15.64 -6.25 4.76
N LEU A 52 16.45 -7.25 5.11
CA LEU A 52 16.01 -8.63 5.18
C LEU A 52 14.98 -8.87 6.28
N ASP A 53 15.14 -8.26 7.46
CA ASP A 53 14.16 -8.39 8.54
C ASP A 53 12.81 -7.79 8.13
N ALA A 54 12.80 -6.67 7.41
CA ALA A 54 11.56 -6.07 6.93
C ALA A 54 10.88 -6.88 5.81
N ILE A 55 11.64 -7.35 4.82
CA ILE A 55 11.11 -8.18 3.73
C ILE A 55 10.49 -9.49 4.27
N GLN A 56 11.03 -10.02 5.36
CA GLN A 56 10.50 -11.21 6.03
C GLN A 56 9.31 -10.90 6.97
N GLY A 57 8.82 -9.66 7.00
CA GLY A 57 7.73 -9.22 7.89
C GLY A 57 8.12 -9.19 9.37
N ARG A 58 9.41 -9.19 9.70
CA ARG A 58 9.93 -9.20 11.07
C ARG A 58 10.04 -7.78 11.61
N ASN A 59 8.99 -6.97 11.46
CA ASN A 59 8.99 -5.53 11.73
C ASN A 59 9.44 -5.19 13.17
N LYS A 60 9.21 -6.08 14.15
CA LYS A 60 9.71 -5.91 15.54
C LYS A 60 11.25 -5.90 15.65
N ARG A 61 11.97 -6.42 14.66
CA ARG A 61 13.44 -6.43 14.58
C ARG A 61 14.00 -5.27 13.77
N VAL A 62 13.15 -4.56 13.03
CA VAL A 62 13.53 -3.36 12.30
C VAL A 62 13.70 -2.22 13.32
N PRO A 63 14.89 -1.63 13.44
CA PRO A 63 15.14 -0.56 14.40
C PRO A 63 14.41 0.72 13.98
N ARG A 64 13.56 1.26 14.87
CA ARG A 64 12.90 2.57 14.69
C ARG A 64 13.89 3.74 14.60
N LYS A 65 15.13 3.55 15.06
CA LYS A 65 16.20 4.56 15.04
C LYS A 65 17.45 4.01 14.37
N VAL A 66 17.83 4.65 13.26
CA VAL A 66 19.08 4.36 12.52
C VAL A 66 19.89 5.64 12.30
N SER A 67 21.21 5.48 12.17
CA SER A 67 22.12 6.57 11.82
C SER A 67 21.95 6.98 10.34
N LEU A 68 22.32 8.22 9.99
CA LEU A 68 22.30 8.70 8.60
C LEU A 68 23.13 7.80 7.67
N ARG A 69 24.30 7.33 8.14
CA ARG A 69 25.16 6.41 7.39
C ARG A 69 24.43 5.10 7.08
N THR A 70 23.80 4.49 8.09
CA THR A 70 23.02 3.26 7.91
C THR A 70 21.84 3.49 6.98
N LEU A 71 21.18 4.64 7.07
CA LEU A 71 20.07 5.02 6.20
C LEU A 71 20.50 5.11 4.73
N ALA A 72 21.62 5.80 4.47
CA ALA A 72 22.19 5.89 3.14
C ALA A 72 22.58 4.50 2.59
N SER A 73 23.18 3.64 3.43
CA SER A 73 23.47 2.26 3.06
C SER A 73 22.21 1.46 2.74
N ILE A 74 21.11 1.62 3.50
CA ILE A 74 19.82 0.98 3.20
C ILE A 74 19.32 1.45 1.83
N ALA A 75 19.37 2.75 1.53
CA ALA A 75 18.93 3.28 0.24
C ALA A 75 19.76 2.76 -0.94
N VAL A 76 21.09 2.72 -0.79
CA VAL A 76 21.99 2.15 -1.80
C VAL A 76 21.69 0.67 -2.04
N LEU A 77 21.48 -0.11 -0.99
CA LEU A 77 21.13 -1.53 -1.11
C LEU A 77 19.73 -1.71 -1.71
N ALA A 78 18.76 -0.88 -1.33
CA ALA A 78 17.42 -0.90 -1.88
C ALA A 78 17.43 -0.72 -3.40
N ASP A 79 18.22 0.24 -3.89
CA ASP A 79 18.41 0.49 -5.31
C ASP A 79 19.17 -0.65 -5.99
N LYS A 80 20.33 -1.04 -5.43
CA LYS A 80 21.18 -2.14 -5.94
C LYS A 80 20.40 -3.43 -6.13
N TYR A 81 19.51 -3.75 -5.19
CA TYR A 81 18.72 -4.98 -5.21
C TYR A 81 17.29 -4.80 -5.75
N GLN A 82 16.91 -3.58 -6.16
CA GLN A 82 15.54 -3.26 -6.61
C GLN A 82 14.47 -3.70 -5.59
N MET A 83 14.64 -3.32 -4.32
CA MET A 83 13.76 -3.65 -3.20
C MET A 83 12.94 -2.43 -2.72
N VAL A 84 12.84 -1.36 -3.51
CA VAL A 84 12.20 -0.10 -3.11
C VAL A 84 10.72 -0.31 -2.72
N GLU A 85 9.98 -1.11 -3.50
CA GLU A 85 8.58 -1.44 -3.20
C GLU A 85 8.43 -2.22 -1.88
N ALA A 86 9.38 -3.10 -1.58
CA ALA A 86 9.37 -3.86 -0.32
C ALA A 86 9.66 -2.98 0.91
N LEU A 87 10.22 -1.79 0.69
CA LEU A 87 10.49 -0.78 1.72
C LEU A 87 9.33 0.18 1.96
N GLU A 88 8.25 0.14 1.16
CA GLU A 88 7.09 1.01 1.37
C GLU A 88 6.44 0.81 2.76
N SER A 89 6.61 -0.39 3.34
CA SER A 89 6.18 -0.70 4.71
C SER A 89 6.98 0.03 5.82
N PHE A 90 8.06 0.74 5.47
CA PHE A 90 8.86 1.54 6.40
C PHE A 90 8.29 2.96 6.50
N SER A 91 7.14 3.09 7.14
CA SER A 91 6.55 4.39 7.47
C SER A 91 7.57 5.34 8.10
N ASP A 92 8.40 4.86 9.03
CA ASP A 92 9.47 5.63 9.69
C ASP A 92 10.48 6.23 8.70
N LEU A 93 10.77 5.54 7.59
CA LEU A 93 11.69 6.03 6.56
C LEU A 93 11.04 7.17 5.76
N ILE A 94 9.79 6.99 5.36
CA ILE A 94 9.00 7.99 4.62
C ILE A 94 8.95 9.29 5.41
N PHE A 95 8.67 9.23 6.71
CA PHE A 95 8.63 10.42 7.55
C PHE A 95 9.98 11.14 7.68
N ARG A 96 11.08 10.38 7.85
CA ARG A 96 12.43 10.97 7.88
C ARG A 96 12.80 11.62 6.55
N TRP A 97 12.41 10.99 5.44
CA TRP A 97 12.69 11.53 4.11
C TRP A 97 11.84 12.76 3.80
N MET A 98 10.59 12.76 4.26
CA MET A 98 9.73 13.94 4.25
C MET A 98 10.36 15.08 5.06
N GLU A 99 10.89 14.80 6.27
CA GLU A 99 11.56 15.82 7.08
C GLU A 99 12.83 16.36 6.40
N ILE A 100 13.68 15.48 5.86
CA ILE A 100 14.87 15.88 5.11
C ILE A 100 14.45 16.74 3.90
N ALA A 101 13.47 16.29 3.13
CA ALA A 101 13.00 17.03 1.97
C ALA A 101 12.46 18.42 2.34
N TRP A 102 11.74 18.52 3.46
CA TRP A 102 11.28 19.80 4.02
C TRP A 102 12.46 20.72 4.38
N VAL A 103 13.38 20.24 5.21
CA VAL A 103 14.50 21.04 5.74
C VAL A 103 15.41 21.54 4.60
N PHE A 104 15.64 20.70 3.59
CA PHE A 104 16.51 21.05 2.45
C PHE A 104 15.76 21.70 1.28
N GLY A 105 14.46 22.01 1.41
CA GLY A 105 13.69 22.69 0.37
C GLY A 105 13.48 21.87 -0.92
N LYS A 106 13.42 20.54 -0.81
CA LYS A 106 13.22 19.58 -1.90
C LYS A 106 11.73 19.34 -2.15
N ALA A 107 11.10 20.24 -2.91
CA ALA A 107 9.65 20.30 -3.04
C ALA A 107 9.02 19.03 -3.66
N GLU A 108 9.62 18.46 -4.70
CA GLU A 108 9.08 17.28 -5.38
C GLU A 108 9.18 16.02 -4.51
N GLU A 109 10.32 15.84 -3.84
CA GLU A 109 10.53 14.74 -2.90
C GLU A 109 9.62 14.88 -1.68
N PHE A 110 9.45 16.10 -1.16
CA PHE A 110 8.52 16.37 -0.08
C PHE A 110 7.10 15.98 -0.48
N LYS A 111 6.63 16.46 -1.64
CA LYS A 111 5.32 16.14 -2.19
C LYS A 111 5.13 14.63 -2.35
N ALA A 112 6.11 13.94 -2.92
CA ALA A 112 6.06 12.49 -3.11
C ALA A 112 5.88 11.75 -1.76
N MET A 113 6.68 12.11 -0.74
CA MET A 113 6.56 11.51 0.58
C MET A 113 5.22 11.82 1.25
N THR A 114 4.73 13.06 1.15
CA THR A 114 3.42 13.44 1.70
C THR A 114 2.27 12.65 1.04
N CYS A 115 2.35 12.40 -0.27
CA CYS A 115 1.35 11.59 -0.97
C CYS A 115 1.36 10.12 -0.53
N LEU A 116 2.53 9.55 -0.25
CA LEU A 116 2.63 8.19 0.30
C LEU A 116 2.00 8.10 1.69
N VAL A 117 2.23 9.10 2.55
CA VAL A 117 1.62 9.17 3.88
C VAL A 117 0.10 9.35 3.79
N GLU A 118 -0.38 10.17 2.86
CA GLU A 118 -1.82 10.37 2.63
C GLU A 118 -2.51 9.07 2.21
N ARG A 119 -1.90 8.33 1.27
CA ARG A 119 -2.50 7.12 0.67
C ARG A 119 -2.40 5.88 1.55
N GLY A 120 -1.23 5.65 2.15
CA GLY A 120 -0.93 4.45 2.94
C GLY A 120 -1.00 4.65 4.45
N GLY A 121 -1.16 5.89 4.92
CA GLY A 121 -1.20 6.22 6.34
C GLY A 121 -2.49 5.79 7.03
N TYR A 122 -2.40 5.65 8.36
CA TYR A 122 -3.54 5.40 9.24
C TYR A 122 -3.80 6.59 10.15
N SER A 123 -4.99 6.64 10.75
CA SER A 123 -5.34 7.69 11.71
C SER A 123 -4.54 7.64 13.02
N ASP A 124 -3.91 6.51 13.33
CA ASP A 124 -3.08 6.30 14.50
C ASP A 124 -1.58 6.48 14.21
N LEU A 125 -1.23 7.47 13.38
CA LEU A 125 0.17 7.88 13.24
C LEU A 125 0.77 8.08 14.62
N ASP A 126 1.84 7.35 14.90
CA ASP A 126 2.42 7.24 16.23
C ASP A 126 2.77 8.66 16.72
N ASN A 127 2.00 9.15 17.71
CA ASN A 127 2.05 10.54 18.14
C ASN A 127 3.45 10.94 18.62
N GLU A 128 4.27 9.98 19.08
CA GLU A 128 5.67 10.23 19.42
C GLU A 128 6.55 10.50 18.20
N VAL A 129 6.27 9.83 17.07
CA VAL A 129 7.01 9.98 15.81
C VAL A 129 6.69 11.35 15.20
N VAL A 130 5.41 11.73 15.17
CA VAL A 130 4.98 13.04 14.65
C VAL A 130 5.52 14.21 15.48
N ARG A 131 5.53 14.09 16.81
CA ARG A 131 6.01 15.14 17.73
C ARG A 131 7.52 15.38 17.65
N THR A 132 8.29 14.47 17.07
CA THR A 132 9.74 14.61 16.93
C THR A 132 10.17 15.29 15.64
N PHE A 133 9.24 15.59 14.72
CA PHE A 133 9.60 16.18 13.43
C PHE A 133 9.75 17.69 13.48
N SER A 134 10.69 18.18 12.67
CA SER A 134 10.89 19.60 12.36
C SER A 134 9.81 20.16 11.42
N VAL A 135 8.96 19.30 10.85
CA VAL A 135 7.85 19.69 9.97
C VAL A 135 6.73 20.30 10.83
N PRO A 136 6.23 21.52 10.51
CA PRO A 136 5.14 22.14 11.25
C PRO A 136 3.89 21.22 11.34
N SER A 137 3.25 21.18 12.52
CA SER A 137 2.07 20.33 12.75
C SER A 137 0.94 20.60 11.78
N ILE A 138 0.77 21.85 11.35
CA ILE A 138 -0.22 22.26 10.35
C ILE A 138 -0.09 21.47 9.04
N ILE A 139 1.13 21.08 8.66
CA ILE A 139 1.34 20.29 7.44
C ILE A 139 0.89 18.85 7.68
N ILE A 140 1.21 18.27 8.83
CA ILE A 140 0.75 16.91 9.19
C ILE A 140 -0.78 16.87 9.28
N ASP A 141 -1.40 17.88 9.91
CA ASP A 141 -2.85 18.02 10.00
C ASP A 141 -3.47 18.13 8.61
N THR A 142 -2.81 18.84 7.69
CA THR A 142 -3.25 18.94 6.29
C THR A 142 -3.19 17.58 5.58
N ILE A 143 -2.10 16.83 5.75
CA ILE A 143 -1.96 15.48 5.15
C ILE A 143 -3.03 14.54 5.70
N MET A 144 -3.27 14.57 7.02
CA MET A 144 -4.31 13.76 7.65
C MET A 144 -5.71 14.13 7.20
N LYS A 145 -5.98 15.43 7.04
CA LYS A 145 -7.24 15.91 6.47
C LYS A 145 -7.43 15.45 5.03
N CYS A 146 -6.41 15.58 4.17
CA CYS A 146 -6.48 15.10 2.79
C CYS A 146 -6.76 13.59 2.72
N ARG A 147 -6.14 12.80 3.59
CA ARG A 147 -6.44 11.37 3.74
C ARG A 147 -7.91 11.13 4.08
N GLU A 148 -8.44 11.83 5.08
CA GLU A 148 -9.85 11.71 5.49
C GLU A 148 -10.81 12.08 4.36
N ASP A 149 -10.55 13.19 3.67
CA ASP A 149 -11.34 13.67 2.54
C ASP A 149 -11.33 12.63 1.39
N ALA A 150 -10.16 12.06 1.07
CA ALA A 150 -10.04 11.04 0.02
C ALA A 150 -10.83 9.77 0.35
N LEU A 151 -10.76 9.29 1.59
CA LEU A 151 -11.54 8.13 2.04
C LEU A 151 -13.04 8.43 2.06
N TYR A 152 -13.42 9.64 2.50
CA TYR A 152 -14.81 10.10 2.49
C TYR A 152 -15.39 10.10 1.08
N GLU A 153 -14.67 10.62 0.09
CA GLU A 153 -15.10 10.63 -1.31
C GLU A 153 -15.30 9.21 -1.85
N CYS A 154 -14.40 8.27 -1.54
CA CYS A 154 -14.54 6.87 -1.94
C CYS A 154 -15.83 6.23 -1.39
N TYR A 155 -16.09 6.36 -0.09
CA TYR A 155 -17.30 5.80 0.53
C TYR A 155 -18.58 6.52 0.07
N THR A 156 -18.49 7.83 -0.17
CA THR A 156 -19.60 8.64 -0.69
C THR A 156 -19.97 8.22 -2.10
N LEU A 157 -18.99 7.92 -2.95
CA LEU A 157 -19.23 7.42 -4.31
C LEU A 157 -20.02 6.10 -4.29
N ILE A 158 -19.66 5.15 -3.42
CA ILE A 158 -20.38 3.88 -3.26
C ILE A 158 -21.81 4.15 -2.78
N SER A 159 -21.94 4.94 -1.72
CA SER A 159 -23.24 5.26 -1.10
C SER A 159 -24.17 5.98 -2.07
N HIS A 160 -23.64 6.95 -2.83
CA HIS A 160 -24.38 7.65 -3.88
C HIS A 160 -24.80 6.73 -5.02
N THR A 161 -23.93 5.79 -5.42
CA THR A 161 -24.27 4.81 -6.46
C THR A 161 -25.40 3.89 -5.99
N ILE A 162 -25.32 3.37 -4.76
CA ILE A 162 -26.39 2.55 -4.17
C ILE A 162 -27.69 3.35 -4.08
N HIS A 163 -27.63 4.57 -3.54
CA HIS A 163 -28.80 5.43 -3.38
C HIS A 163 -29.47 5.77 -4.73
N ARG A 164 -28.66 5.98 -5.78
CA ARG A 164 -29.15 6.25 -7.14
C ARG A 164 -30.08 5.15 -7.64
N TYR A 165 -29.73 3.88 -7.42
CA TYR A 165 -30.56 2.75 -7.86
C TYR A 165 -31.65 2.35 -6.86
N GLN A 166 -31.52 2.69 -5.57
CA GLN A 166 -32.53 2.36 -4.55
C GLN A 166 -33.74 3.30 -4.56
N ASN A 167 -33.52 4.61 -4.67
CA ASN A 167 -34.54 5.59 -4.30
C ASN A 167 -35.08 6.42 -5.46
N ARG A 168 -34.51 6.27 -6.67
CA ARG A 168 -34.99 7.01 -7.84
C ARG A 168 -35.92 6.15 -8.69
N PRO A 169 -37.08 6.70 -9.12
CA PRO A 169 -38.02 6.00 -10.00
C PRO A 169 -37.56 5.98 -11.47
N GLU A 170 -36.48 6.70 -11.78
CA GLU A 170 -35.84 6.74 -13.09
C GLU A 170 -35.14 5.42 -13.37
N VAL A 171 -35.20 4.96 -14.62
CA VAL A 171 -34.52 3.73 -15.05
C VAL A 171 -33.28 4.11 -15.83
N PHE A 172 -32.12 3.63 -15.39
CA PHE A 172 -30.81 4.10 -15.83
C PHE A 172 -30.16 3.20 -16.90
N CYS A 173 -30.60 1.94 -17.05
CA CYS A 173 -30.09 1.04 -18.08
C CYS A 173 -30.35 1.57 -19.51
N PRO A 174 -29.32 1.87 -20.31
CA PRO A 174 -29.48 2.52 -21.63
C PRO A 174 -29.83 1.55 -22.78
N GLN A 175 -29.87 0.23 -22.54
CA GLN A 175 -29.73 -0.78 -23.59
C GLN A 175 -31.03 -1.38 -24.14
N THR A 176 -32.21 -0.87 -23.79
CA THR A 176 -33.48 -1.35 -24.38
C THR A 176 -34.62 -0.34 -24.25
N ASP A 177 -35.56 -0.35 -25.20
CA ASP A 177 -36.79 0.46 -25.15
C ASP A 177 -37.85 -0.13 -24.19
N ASP A 178 -37.72 -1.40 -23.79
CA ASP A 178 -38.67 -2.04 -22.87
C ASP A 178 -38.45 -1.58 -21.42
N LYS A 179 -39.38 -0.76 -20.93
CA LYS A 179 -39.37 -0.21 -19.57
C LYS A 179 -39.33 -1.29 -18.48
N LYS A 180 -40.03 -2.42 -18.64
CA LYS A 180 -40.05 -3.50 -17.62
C LYS A 180 -38.69 -4.20 -17.57
N LEU A 181 -38.10 -4.45 -18.73
CA LEU A 181 -36.79 -5.09 -18.83
C LEU A 181 -35.69 -4.20 -18.24
N ARG A 182 -35.73 -2.88 -18.51
CA ARG A 182 -34.79 -1.92 -17.90
C ARG A 182 -34.90 -1.89 -16.37
N THR A 183 -36.11 -1.87 -15.80
CA THR A 183 -36.30 -1.86 -14.33
C THR A 183 -35.78 -3.14 -13.67
N ALA A 184 -35.97 -4.30 -14.31
CA ALA A 184 -35.45 -5.57 -13.82
C ALA A 184 -33.91 -5.58 -13.81
N ARG A 185 -33.27 -4.98 -14.82
CA ARG A 185 -31.81 -4.87 -14.94
C ARG A 185 -31.21 -3.96 -13.88
N ASP A 186 -31.81 -2.79 -13.65
CA ASP A 186 -31.40 -1.87 -12.57
C ASP A 186 -31.53 -2.54 -11.20
N SER A 187 -32.61 -3.29 -10.97
CA SER A 187 -32.81 -4.06 -9.73
C SER A 187 -31.73 -5.13 -9.55
N MET A 188 -31.33 -5.80 -10.62
CA MET A 188 -30.27 -6.81 -10.58
C MET A 188 -28.90 -6.19 -10.33
N LEU A 189 -28.58 -5.07 -10.98
CA LEU A 189 -27.35 -4.33 -10.76
C LEU A 189 -27.25 -3.83 -9.32
N LEU A 190 -28.34 -3.28 -8.77
CA LEU A 190 -28.42 -2.91 -7.37
C LEU A 190 -28.18 -4.11 -6.45
N GLY A 191 -28.83 -5.24 -6.72
CA GLY A 191 -28.63 -6.47 -5.95
C GLY A 191 -27.18 -6.97 -5.99
N SER A 192 -26.55 -6.93 -7.17
CA SER A 192 -25.13 -7.31 -7.32
C SER A 192 -24.20 -6.35 -6.59
N LEU A 193 -24.46 -5.04 -6.68
CA LEU A 193 -23.68 -4.00 -6.01
C LEU A 193 -23.77 -4.12 -4.49
N LEU A 194 -24.98 -4.28 -3.94
CA LEU A 194 -25.21 -4.50 -2.52
C LEU A 194 -24.51 -5.78 -2.03
N LYS A 195 -24.58 -6.86 -2.80
CA LYS A 195 -23.92 -8.12 -2.47
C LYS A 195 -22.40 -7.98 -2.45
N SER A 196 -21.80 -7.40 -3.49
CA SER A 196 -20.34 -7.22 -3.57
C SER A 196 -19.84 -6.31 -2.46
N THR A 197 -20.48 -5.14 -2.28
CA THR A 197 -20.08 -4.17 -1.24
C THR A 197 -20.30 -4.70 0.18
N SER A 198 -21.25 -5.61 0.41
CA SER A 198 -21.47 -6.24 1.72
C SER A 198 -20.42 -7.31 2.04
N ILE A 199 -20.04 -8.13 1.04
CA ILE A 199 -18.97 -9.14 1.19
C ILE A 199 -17.66 -8.45 1.57
N ASP A 200 -17.36 -7.35 0.91
CA ASP A 200 -16.13 -6.58 1.10
C ASP A 200 -16.20 -5.58 2.26
N ARG A 201 -17.28 -5.61 3.06
CA ARG A 201 -17.52 -4.72 4.22
C ARG A 201 -17.50 -3.22 3.91
N LEU A 202 -17.78 -2.85 2.66
CA LEU A 202 -17.88 -1.46 2.20
C LEU A 202 -19.28 -0.87 2.40
N TYR A 203 -20.30 -1.72 2.53
CA TYR A 203 -21.71 -1.32 2.66
C TYR A 203 -22.04 -0.56 3.97
N SER A 204 -21.12 -0.53 4.92
CA SER A 204 -21.21 0.32 6.12
C SER A 204 -19.93 1.13 6.25
N ALA A 205 -19.96 2.37 5.75
CA ALA A 205 -18.80 3.25 5.84
C ALA A 205 -18.33 3.36 7.31
N PRO A 206 -17.03 3.17 7.58
CA PRO A 206 -16.48 3.35 8.91
C PRO A 206 -16.67 4.80 9.35
N LYS A 207 -16.69 5.02 10.66
CA LYS A 207 -16.69 6.39 11.20
C LYS A 207 -15.31 7.04 11.01
N MET A 208 -15.32 8.33 10.67
CA MET A 208 -14.11 9.16 10.70
C MET A 208 -13.44 9.06 12.09
N PRO A 209 -12.10 9.02 12.17
CA PRO A 209 -11.09 9.29 11.12
C PRO A 209 -10.66 8.06 10.29
N TYR A 210 -11.54 7.07 10.14
CA TYR A 210 -11.30 5.83 9.37
C TYR A 210 -10.20 4.92 9.93
N GLY A 211 -9.85 5.03 11.22
CA GLY A 211 -9.07 4.03 11.95
C GLY A 211 -7.81 3.54 11.22
N ARG A 212 -7.73 2.22 11.02
CA ARG A 212 -6.67 1.51 10.29
C ARG A 212 -7.08 1.11 8.87
N ILE A 213 -7.73 2.04 8.16
CA ILE A 213 -8.08 1.89 6.76
C ILE A 213 -7.32 2.95 5.98
N SER A 214 -6.54 2.54 5.00
CA SER A 214 -5.83 3.44 4.08
C SER A 214 -6.48 3.44 2.70
N PHE A 215 -6.13 4.41 1.86
CA PHE A 215 -6.59 4.42 0.48
C PHE A 215 -6.05 3.22 -0.29
N ASP A 216 -4.79 2.84 -0.03
CA ASP A 216 -4.16 1.68 -0.69
C ASP A 216 -4.79 0.34 -0.26
N ASP A 217 -5.39 0.27 0.94
CA ASP A 217 -6.22 -0.88 1.33
C ASP A 217 -7.55 -0.92 0.56
N LEU A 218 -8.16 0.26 0.35
CA LEU A 218 -9.50 0.41 -0.22
C LEU A 218 -9.51 0.30 -1.76
N ALA A 219 -8.53 0.90 -2.43
CA ALA A 219 -8.41 0.94 -3.89
C ALA A 219 -8.48 -0.45 -4.57
N PRO A 220 -7.75 -1.49 -4.13
CA PRO A 220 -7.85 -2.81 -4.75
C PRO A 220 -9.24 -3.45 -4.54
N ILE A 221 -9.88 -3.20 -3.40
CA ILE A 221 -11.24 -3.69 -3.12
C ILE A 221 -12.23 -3.03 -4.09
N LEU A 222 -12.15 -1.70 -4.25
CA LEU A 222 -12.99 -0.94 -5.19
C LEU A 222 -12.79 -1.42 -6.63
N ASN A 223 -11.54 -1.62 -7.06
CA ASN A 223 -11.21 -2.14 -8.39
C ASN A 223 -11.66 -3.59 -8.59
N GLY A 224 -11.80 -4.36 -7.50
CA GLY A 224 -12.25 -5.75 -7.50
C GLY A 224 -13.78 -5.93 -7.44
N LEU A 225 -14.55 -4.85 -7.30
CA LEU A 225 -16.02 -4.93 -7.22
C LEU A 225 -16.61 -5.52 -8.50
N SER A 226 -17.15 -6.73 -8.39
CA SER A 226 -17.82 -7.41 -9.48
C SER A 226 -19.30 -7.04 -9.49
N VAL A 227 -19.66 -6.07 -10.33
CA VAL A 227 -21.04 -5.65 -10.53
C VAL A 227 -21.57 -6.31 -11.80
N GLN A 228 -22.46 -7.28 -11.62
CA GLN A 228 -23.13 -7.93 -12.73
C GLN A 228 -24.34 -7.11 -13.17
N ALA A 229 -24.35 -6.78 -14.45
CA ALA A 229 -25.47 -6.18 -15.14
C ALA A 229 -25.77 -7.03 -16.38
N LEU A 230 -27.01 -7.44 -16.56
CA LEU A 230 -27.50 -8.01 -17.81
C LEU A 230 -27.98 -6.85 -18.67
N CYS A 231 -27.09 -5.94 -19.05
CA CYS A 231 -27.45 -4.81 -19.90
C CYS A 231 -27.22 -5.16 -21.38
#